data_AF-A0A496Y772-F1
#
_entry.id   AF-A0A496Y772-F1
#
_cell.length_a   1.000
_cell.length_b   1.000
_cell.length_c   1.000
_cell.angle_alpha   90.00
_cell.angle_beta   90.00
_cell.angle_gamma   90.00
#
_symmetry.space_group_name_H-M   'P 1'
#
loop_
_entity.id
_entity.type
_entity.pdbx_description
1 polymer ?
#
loop_
_entity_poly.entity_id
_entity_poly.type
_entity_poly.pdbx_seq_one_letter_code
_entity_poly.pdbx_strand_id
1 'polypeptide(L)'
;MHGGNKMFSLRLYRREKLPQRLVRFHDDLLKTSIKYFESERDCRRGIKRARRSLRKAFKLARKKKINPGVSIRGAREVLESLREEIQMSRKALLVTSTSLGIALNQIQQERIDQPLALIEDACELFRNKEIEKGLELLKQSQSEFDKKVLVKTRTALFGGTTSAIKDMKEEIHLWMDRKVQ
;
A
#
# COMPACT_ATOMS: atom_id res chain seq x y z
N MET A 1 12.67 39.92 -15.56
CA MET A 1 11.84 39.42 -14.45
C MET A 1 10.37 39.48 -14.86
N HIS A 2 9.77 38.39 -15.34
CA HIS A 2 8.31 38.26 -15.45
C HIS A 2 7.97 36.82 -15.02
N GLY A 3 7.39 36.71 -13.83
CA GLY A 3 6.92 35.46 -13.26
C GLY A 3 5.71 34.95 -14.03
N GLY A 4 5.90 33.86 -14.77
CA GLY A 4 4.81 33.09 -15.35
C GLY A 4 4.11 32.30 -14.26
N ASN A 5 2.91 32.74 -13.91
CA ASN A 5 1.96 32.04 -13.04
C ASN A 5 1.92 30.54 -13.37
N LYS A 6 2.33 29.71 -12.40
CA LYS A 6 2.03 28.28 -12.33
C LYS A 6 0.52 28.11 -12.15
N MET A 7 -0.26 28.36 -13.20
CA MET A 7 -1.63 27.91 -13.26
C MET A 7 -1.57 26.44 -13.67
N PHE A 8 -1.27 25.57 -12.68
CA PHE A 8 -1.46 24.13 -12.80
C PHE A 8 -2.94 23.91 -13.11
N SER A 9 -3.25 23.84 -14.41
CA SER A 9 -4.62 23.89 -14.86
C SER A 9 -5.31 22.61 -14.42
N LEU A 10 -6.37 22.78 -13.62
CA LEU A 10 -7.38 21.77 -13.29
C LEU A 10 -8.06 21.14 -14.54
N ARG A 11 -7.67 21.54 -15.75
CA ARG A 11 -8.14 20.94 -17.02
C ARG A 11 -7.50 19.58 -17.32
N LEU A 12 -6.31 19.25 -16.80
CA LEU A 12 -5.68 17.93 -17.01
C LEU A 12 -6.45 16.80 -16.32
N TYR A 13 -7.11 17.09 -15.19
CA TYR A 13 -7.94 16.14 -14.44
C TYR A 13 -9.13 15.56 -15.23
N ARG A 14 -9.62 16.21 -16.29
CA ARG A 14 -10.77 15.72 -17.06
C ARG A 14 -10.43 14.61 -18.08
N ARG A 15 -9.15 14.37 -18.39
CA ARG A 15 -8.71 13.26 -19.28
C ARG A 15 -8.16 12.06 -18.50
N GLU A 16 -8.07 12.17 -17.18
CA GLU A 16 -7.32 11.31 -16.28
C GLU A 16 -8.12 10.10 -15.77
N LYS A 17 -8.16 9.04 -16.58
CA LYS A 17 -8.67 7.72 -16.14
C LYS A 17 -7.91 7.17 -14.93
N LEU A 18 -6.64 7.55 -14.72
CA LEU A 18 -5.75 6.92 -13.75
C LEU A 18 -5.97 7.44 -12.31
N PRO A 19 -5.91 8.75 -12.01
CA PRO A 19 -6.33 9.32 -10.73
C PRO A 19 -7.72 8.90 -10.28
N GLN A 20 -8.71 8.93 -11.17
CA GLN A 20 -10.07 8.52 -10.80
C GLN A 20 -10.15 7.02 -10.47
N ARG A 21 -9.37 6.17 -11.15
CA ARG A 21 -9.26 4.73 -10.82
C ARG A 21 -8.55 4.51 -9.49
N LEU A 22 -7.53 5.30 -9.16
CA LEU A 22 -6.84 5.23 -7.86
C LEU A 22 -7.78 5.63 -6.71
N VAL A 23 -8.57 6.68 -6.89
CA VAL A 23 -9.60 7.08 -5.91
C VAL A 23 -10.63 5.97 -5.73
N ARG A 24 -11.12 5.37 -6.81
CA ARG A 24 -12.05 4.21 -6.72
C ARG A 24 -11.42 3.02 -5.99
N PHE A 25 -10.18 2.69 -6.31
CA PHE A 25 -9.46 1.62 -5.62
C PHE A 25 -9.34 1.87 -4.12
N HIS A 26 -9.04 3.12 -3.72
CA HIS A 26 -9.01 3.52 -2.32
C HIS A 26 -10.38 3.31 -1.65
N ASP A 27 -11.45 3.80 -2.26
CA ASP A 27 -12.81 3.64 -1.72
C ASP A 27 -13.20 2.16 -1.60
N ASP A 28 -12.88 1.35 -2.61
CA ASP A 28 -13.19 -0.09 -2.61
C ASP A 28 -12.38 -0.83 -1.54
N LEU A 29 -11.12 -0.48 -1.33
CA LEU A 29 -10.27 -1.04 -0.27
C LEU A 29 -10.83 -0.71 1.11
N LEU A 30 -11.24 0.54 1.35
CA LEU A 30 -11.87 0.96 2.61
C LEU A 30 -13.18 0.21 2.86
N LYS A 31 -14.07 0.19 1.85
CA LYS A 31 -15.36 -0.53 1.94
C LYS A 31 -15.15 -2.01 2.23
N THR A 32 -14.21 -2.66 1.55
CA THR A 32 -13.90 -4.07 1.75
C THR A 32 -13.35 -4.34 3.14
N SER A 33 -12.45 -3.47 3.63
CA SER A 33 -11.87 -3.58 4.97
C SER A 33 -12.93 -3.43 6.07
N ILE A 34 -13.80 -2.43 5.96
CA ILE A 34 -14.90 -2.22 6.92
C ILE A 34 -15.86 -3.42 6.86
N LYS A 35 -16.28 -3.81 5.65
CA LYS A 35 -17.18 -4.93 5.44
C LYS A 35 -16.63 -6.23 6.01
N TYR A 36 -15.32 -6.48 5.92
CA TYR A 36 -14.67 -7.62 6.56
C TYR A 36 -14.91 -7.61 8.08
N PHE A 37 -14.53 -6.55 8.79
CA PHE A 37 -14.67 -6.55 10.25
C PHE A 37 -16.12 -6.45 10.75
N GLU A 38 -17.03 -5.85 9.98
CA GLU A 38 -18.44 -5.71 10.35
C GLU A 38 -19.28 -6.94 9.98
N SER A 39 -19.02 -7.51 8.81
CA SER A 39 -19.88 -8.50 8.19
C SER A 39 -19.23 -9.87 8.02
N GLU A 40 -17.93 -10.03 8.21
CA GLU A 40 -17.32 -11.35 8.10
C GLU A 40 -17.84 -12.28 9.19
N ARG A 41 -18.09 -13.54 8.81
CA ARG A 41 -18.74 -14.54 9.68
C ARG A 41 -17.95 -14.72 10.97
N ASP A 42 -16.63 -14.74 10.86
CA ASP A 42 -15.74 -15.07 11.97
C ASP A 42 -15.54 -13.89 12.93
N CYS A 43 -15.37 -12.66 12.42
CA CYS A 43 -15.34 -11.46 13.27
C CYS A 43 -16.66 -11.33 14.05
N ARG A 44 -17.81 -11.48 13.37
CA ARG A 44 -19.13 -11.44 14.02
C ARG A 44 -19.29 -12.55 15.07
N ARG A 45 -18.83 -13.77 14.78
CA ARG A 45 -18.86 -14.90 15.73
C ARG A 45 -17.96 -14.64 16.94
N GLY A 46 -16.75 -14.14 16.72
CA GLY A 46 -15.82 -13.75 17.78
C GLY A 46 -16.45 -12.73 18.73
N ILE A 47 -16.95 -11.61 18.20
CA ILE A 47 -17.62 -10.58 19.00
C ILE A 47 -18.83 -11.16 19.75
N LYS A 48 -19.65 -12.02 19.11
CA LYS A 48 -20.77 -12.69 19.79
C LYS A 48 -20.29 -13.60 20.92
N ARG A 49 -19.21 -14.37 20.74
CA ARG A 49 -18.62 -15.23 21.78
C ARG A 49 -18.10 -14.39 22.94
N ALA A 50 -17.33 -13.34 22.69
CA ALA A 50 -16.85 -12.42 23.72
C ALA A 50 -18.00 -11.80 24.53
N ARG A 51 -19.06 -11.32 23.86
CA ARG A 51 -20.27 -10.80 24.53
C ARG A 51 -20.96 -11.85 25.40
N ARG A 52 -21.08 -13.09 24.94
CA ARG A 52 -21.67 -14.19 25.72
C ARG A 52 -20.84 -14.50 26.96
N SER A 53 -19.51 -14.54 26.82
CA SER A 53 -18.58 -14.76 27.92
C SER A 53 -18.66 -13.64 28.96
N LEU A 54 -18.74 -12.37 28.54
CA LEU A 54 -18.98 -11.25 29.45
C LEU A 54 -20.32 -11.34 30.18
N ARG A 55 -21.42 -11.69 29.48
CA ARG A 55 -22.73 -11.89 30.12
C ARG A 55 -22.68 -13.01 31.17
N LYS A 56 -21.97 -14.11 30.88
CA LYS A 56 -21.74 -15.19 31.85
C LYS A 56 -20.94 -14.69 33.05
N ALA A 57 -19.85 -13.94 32.82
CA ALA A 57 -19.06 -13.33 33.88
C ALA A 57 -19.92 -12.44 34.79
N PHE A 58 -20.75 -11.56 34.23
CA PHE A 58 -21.68 -10.73 35.00
C PHE A 58 -22.66 -11.55 35.83
N LYS A 59 -23.24 -12.62 35.26
CA LYS A 59 -24.17 -13.50 35.99
C LYS A 59 -23.47 -14.23 37.14
N LEU A 60 -22.24 -14.70 36.93
CA LEU A 60 -21.44 -15.36 37.97
C LEU A 60 -21.09 -14.40 39.11
N ALA A 61 -20.64 -13.19 38.78
CA ALA A 61 -20.26 -12.17 39.77
C ALA A 61 -21.47 -11.65 40.56
N ARG A 62 -22.54 -11.21 39.88
CA ARG A 62 -23.71 -10.60 40.54
C ARG A 62 -24.64 -11.62 41.20
N LYS A 63 -25.01 -12.69 40.48
CA LYS A 63 -26.07 -13.60 40.94
C LYS A 63 -25.52 -14.73 41.79
N LYS A 64 -24.37 -15.31 41.39
CA LYS A 64 -23.79 -16.47 42.08
C LYS A 64 -22.70 -16.10 43.09
N LYS A 65 -22.20 -14.86 43.09
CA LYS A 65 -21.04 -14.42 43.88
C LYS A 65 -19.80 -15.32 43.70
N ILE A 66 -19.65 -15.91 42.50
CA ILE A 66 -18.52 -16.79 42.13
C ILE A 66 -17.54 -15.98 41.29
N ASN A 67 -16.24 -16.26 41.43
CA ASN A 67 -15.19 -15.67 40.61
C ASN A 67 -15.45 -15.90 39.10
N PRO A 68 -15.67 -14.84 38.30
CA PRO A 68 -15.96 -14.95 36.87
C PRO A 68 -14.71 -15.13 35.99
N GLY A 69 -13.52 -15.32 36.58
CA GLY A 69 -12.21 -15.25 35.90
C GLY A 69 -12.11 -16.06 34.61
N VAL A 70 -12.64 -17.28 34.56
CA VAL A 70 -12.64 -18.12 33.35
C VAL A 70 -13.45 -17.49 32.22
N SER A 71 -14.62 -16.92 32.54
CA SER A 71 -15.48 -16.26 31.54
C SER A 71 -14.88 -14.92 31.07
N ILE A 72 -14.18 -14.20 31.95
CA ILE A 72 -13.45 -12.98 31.57
C ILE A 72 -12.28 -13.34 30.64
N ARG A 73 -11.51 -14.38 30.99
CA ARG A 73 -10.37 -14.86 30.18
C ARG A 73 -10.80 -15.27 28.77
N GLY A 74 -11.87 -16.06 28.64
CA GLY A 74 -12.38 -16.44 27.32
C GLY A 74 -12.94 -15.26 26.50
N ALA A 75 -13.39 -14.17 27.13
CA ALA A 75 -13.73 -12.94 26.40
C ALA A 75 -12.47 -12.20 25.94
N ARG A 76 -11.46 -12.15 26.80
CA ARG A 76 -10.17 -11.51 26.53
C ARG A 76 -9.44 -12.18 25.37
N GLU A 77 -9.29 -13.49 25.38
CA GLU A 77 -8.59 -14.26 24.32
C GLU A 77 -9.20 -13.99 22.94
N VAL A 78 -10.53 -13.97 22.83
CA VAL A 78 -11.22 -13.69 21.56
C VAL A 78 -10.97 -12.25 21.07
N LEU A 79 -10.93 -11.28 21.99
CA LEU A 79 -10.64 -9.89 21.64
C LEU A 79 -9.16 -9.67 21.30
N GLU A 80 -8.25 -10.39 21.96
CA GLU A 80 -6.82 -10.39 21.63
C GLU A 80 -6.57 -10.96 20.23
N SER A 81 -7.22 -12.06 19.86
CA SER A 81 -7.14 -12.61 18.50
C SER A 81 -7.63 -11.62 17.43
N LEU A 82 -8.76 -10.93 17.67
CA LEU A 82 -9.24 -9.88 16.75
C LEU A 82 -8.29 -8.68 16.68
N ARG A 83 -7.61 -8.35 17.79
CA ARG A 83 -6.61 -7.27 17.83
C ARG A 83 -5.38 -7.64 16.98
N GLU A 84 -4.91 -8.87 17.06
CA GLU A 84 -3.80 -9.37 16.23
C GLU A 84 -4.16 -9.31 14.74
N GLU A 85 -5.38 -9.70 14.38
CA GLU A 85 -5.86 -9.63 13.00
C GLU A 85 -5.89 -8.19 12.44
N ILE A 86 -6.30 -7.22 13.26
CA ILE A 86 -6.22 -5.79 12.92
C ILE A 86 -4.76 -5.34 12.78
N GLN A 87 -3.85 -5.81 13.63
CA GLN A 87 -2.43 -5.47 13.55
C GLN A 87 -1.79 -6.02 12.26
N MET A 88 -2.09 -7.26 11.89
CA MET A 88 -1.62 -7.85 10.63
C MET A 88 -2.16 -7.08 9.43
N SER A 89 -3.43 -6.69 9.46
CA SER A 89 -4.05 -5.86 8.41
C SER A 89 -3.34 -4.50 8.27
N ARG A 90 -2.99 -3.85 9.39
CA ARG A 90 -2.22 -2.60 9.39
C ARG A 90 -0.82 -2.78 8.79
N LYS A 91 -0.13 -3.86 9.15
CA LYS A 91 1.20 -4.19 8.61
C LYS A 91 1.14 -4.39 7.09
N ALA A 92 0.14 -5.15 6.61
CA ALA A 92 -0.10 -5.38 5.19
C ALA A 92 -0.33 -4.08 4.41
N LEU A 93 -1.14 -3.17 4.95
CA LEU A 93 -1.40 -1.87 4.35
C LEU A 93 -0.13 -1.00 4.30
N LEU A 94 0.63 -0.95 5.39
CA LEU A 94 1.85 -0.15 5.46
C LEU A 94 2.87 -0.59 4.41
N VAL A 95 3.17 -1.88 4.35
CA VAL A 95 4.13 -2.40 3.37
C VAL A 95 3.63 -2.19 1.94
N THR A 96 2.34 -2.40 1.68
CA THR A 96 1.75 -2.10 0.36
C THR A 96 1.94 -0.63 -0.03
N SER A 97 1.68 0.29 0.91
CA SER A 97 1.88 1.73 0.70
C SER A 97 3.35 2.06 0.43
N THR A 98 4.28 1.47 1.18
CA THR A 98 5.71 1.65 0.98
C THR A 98 6.15 1.14 -0.40
N SER A 99 5.71 -0.06 -0.81
CA SER A 99 6.01 -0.62 -2.12
C SER A 99 5.46 0.24 -3.26
N LEU A 100 4.26 0.81 -3.11
CA LEU A 100 3.71 1.76 -4.07
C LEU A 100 4.54 3.04 -4.16
N GLY A 101 5.00 3.58 -3.02
CA GLY A 101 5.89 4.74 -2.99
C GLY A 101 7.22 4.48 -3.73
N ILE A 102 7.84 3.32 -3.48
CA ILE A 102 9.07 2.90 -4.18
C ILE A 102 8.80 2.79 -5.69
N ALA A 103 7.67 2.18 -6.08
CA ALA A 103 7.29 2.05 -7.48
C ALA A 103 7.16 3.41 -8.16
N LEU A 104 6.45 4.35 -7.54
CA LEU A 104 6.26 5.70 -8.10
C LEU A 104 7.58 6.45 -8.24
N ASN A 105 8.46 6.36 -7.24
CA ASN A 105 9.79 6.97 -7.30
C ASN A 105 10.63 6.40 -8.44
N GLN A 106 10.61 5.08 -8.64
CA GLN A 106 11.33 4.44 -9.75
C GLN A 106 10.77 4.86 -11.11
N ILE A 107 9.44 4.97 -11.23
CA ILE A 107 8.80 5.48 -12.45
C ILE A 107 9.23 6.90 -12.72
N GLN A 108 9.22 7.77 -11.72
CA GLN A 108 9.64 9.16 -11.86
C GLN A 108 11.09 9.23 -12.34
N GLN A 109 11.98 8.46 -11.71
CA GLN A 109 13.40 8.41 -12.07
C GLN A 109 13.63 7.91 -13.50
N GLU A 110 12.99 6.80 -13.88
CA GLU A 110 13.17 6.16 -15.21
C GLU A 110 12.51 6.96 -16.34
N ARG A 111 11.40 7.65 -16.09
CA ARG A 111 10.60 8.31 -17.14
C ARG A 111 10.76 9.81 -17.25
N ILE A 112 11.15 10.45 -16.16
CA ILE A 112 11.16 11.91 -16.08
C ILE A 112 12.58 12.35 -15.80
N ASP A 113 13.14 11.96 -14.65
CA ASP A 113 14.39 12.56 -14.18
C ASP A 113 15.59 12.17 -15.06
N GLN A 114 15.70 10.91 -15.51
CA GLN A 114 16.78 10.47 -16.41
C GLN A 114 16.74 11.14 -17.79
N PRO A 115 15.63 11.11 -18.55
CA PRO A 115 15.57 11.80 -19.83
C PRO A 115 15.75 13.32 -19.72
N LEU A 116 15.26 13.93 -18.63
CA LEU A 116 15.39 15.37 -18.37
C LEU A 116 16.87 15.74 -18.17
N ALA A 117 17.60 14.99 -17.34
CA ALA A 117 19.03 15.24 -17.11
C ALA A 117 19.83 15.18 -18.43
N LEU A 118 19.56 14.18 -19.28
CA LEU A 118 20.20 14.08 -20.61
C LEU A 118 19.90 15.29 -21.52
N ILE A 119 18.71 15.87 -21.43
CA ILE A 119 18.33 17.08 -22.18
C ILE A 119 19.05 18.30 -21.62
N GLU A 120 19.14 18.43 -20.30
CA GLU A 120 19.84 19.52 -19.62
C GLU A 120 21.34 19.50 -19.98
N ASP A 121 21.98 18.32 -19.90
CA ASP A 121 23.38 18.14 -20.29
C ASP A 121 23.61 18.44 -21.78
N ALA A 122 22.69 18.01 -22.66
CA ALA A 122 22.76 18.35 -24.08
C ALA A 122 22.67 19.87 -24.31
N CYS A 123 21.79 20.56 -23.58
CA CYS A 123 21.69 22.02 -23.65
C CYS A 123 23.00 22.71 -23.27
N GLU A 124 23.71 22.21 -22.26
CA GLU A 124 25.02 22.76 -21.86
C GLU A 124 26.08 22.53 -22.94
N LEU A 125 26.15 21.33 -23.53
CA LEU A 125 27.08 21.03 -24.61
C LEU A 125 26.84 21.91 -25.84
N PHE A 126 25.58 22.18 -26.19
CA PHE A 126 25.27 23.11 -27.28
C PHE A 126 25.72 24.54 -26.99
N ARG A 127 25.61 25.02 -25.74
CA ARG A 127 26.15 26.34 -25.34
C ARG A 127 27.66 26.40 -25.51
N ASN A 128 28.35 25.28 -25.25
CA ASN A 128 29.80 25.14 -25.43
C ASN A 128 30.22 24.86 -26.89
N LYS A 129 29.27 24.85 -27.83
CA LYS A 129 29.47 24.53 -29.25
C LYS A 129 29.97 23.09 -29.51
N GLU A 130 29.80 22.19 -28.56
CA GLU A 130 30.10 20.76 -28.69
C GLU A 130 28.91 20.02 -29.33
N ILE A 131 28.63 20.34 -30.60
CA ILE A 131 27.39 19.94 -31.29
C ILE A 131 27.22 18.42 -31.39
N GLU A 132 28.28 17.68 -31.76
CA GLU A 132 28.19 16.22 -31.95
C GLU A 132 27.86 15.51 -30.63
N LYS A 133 28.51 15.88 -29.53
CA LYS A 133 28.23 15.29 -28.21
C LYS A 133 26.83 15.65 -27.71
N GLY A 134 26.38 16.88 -27.93
CA GLY A 134 25.01 17.29 -27.61
C GLY A 134 23.97 16.47 -28.39
N LEU A 135 24.23 16.17 -29.66
CA LEU A 135 23.36 15.30 -30.48
C LEU A 135 23.34 13.85 -29.99
N GLU A 136 24.47 13.32 -29.51
CA GLU A 136 24.53 11.99 -28.91
C GLU A 136 23.63 11.90 -27.65
N LEU A 137 23.71 12.87 -26.75
CA LEU A 137 22.87 12.90 -25.55
C LEU A 137 21.37 13.05 -25.86
N LEU A 138 21.01 13.84 -26.88
CA LEU A 138 19.62 13.91 -27.33
C LEU A 138 19.11 12.58 -27.90
N LYS A 139 19.92 11.88 -28.69
CA LYS A 139 19.59 10.53 -29.18
C LYS A 139 19.42 9.53 -28.03
N GLN A 140 20.28 9.62 -27.01
CA GLN A 140 20.14 8.81 -25.80
C GLN A 140 18.84 9.13 -25.05
N SER A 141 18.53 10.42 -24.82
CA SER A 141 17.26 10.83 -24.19
C SER A 141 16.04 10.33 -24.97
N GLN A 142 16.08 10.45 -26.30
CA GLN A 142 15.02 9.91 -27.17
C GLN A 142 14.86 8.39 -26.99
N SER A 143 15.98 7.65 -26.93
CA SER A 143 15.94 6.20 -26.71
C SER A 143 15.35 5.83 -25.33
N GLU A 144 15.59 6.64 -24.30
CA GLU A 144 14.99 6.45 -22.97
C GLU A 144 13.47 6.72 -22.98
N PHE A 145 12.99 7.72 -23.72
CA PHE A 145 11.55 7.94 -23.93
C PHE A 145 10.89 6.77 -24.68
N ASP A 146 11.57 6.23 -25.70
CA ASP A 146 11.05 5.18 -26.56
C ASP A 146 10.94 3.81 -25.86
N LYS A 147 11.55 3.64 -24.68
CA LYS A 147 11.38 2.41 -23.89
C LYS A 147 9.91 2.20 -23.58
N LYS A 148 9.27 1.19 -24.16
CA LYS A 148 7.83 0.93 -23.95
C LYS A 148 7.51 0.32 -22.58
N VAL A 149 8.52 -0.26 -21.92
CA VAL A 149 8.36 -1.00 -20.67
C VAL A 149 9.31 -0.42 -19.63
N LEU A 150 8.79 -0.21 -18.43
CA LEU A 150 9.58 0.13 -17.25
C LEU A 150 10.29 -1.12 -16.73
N VAL A 151 11.32 -1.57 -17.45
CA VAL A 151 11.96 -2.87 -17.17
C VAL A 151 12.59 -2.85 -15.78
N LYS A 152 13.29 -1.76 -15.42
CA LYS A 152 13.94 -1.64 -14.11
C LYS A 152 12.90 -1.63 -12.99
N THR A 153 11.85 -0.81 -13.14
CA THR A 153 10.74 -0.76 -12.19
C THR A 153 10.03 -2.12 -12.05
N ARG A 154 9.72 -2.80 -13.16
CA ARG A 154 9.03 -4.11 -13.12
C ARG A 154 9.90 -5.18 -12.48
N THR A 155 11.19 -5.23 -12.78
CA THR A 155 12.12 -6.18 -12.17
C THR A 155 12.28 -5.91 -10.67
N ALA A 156 12.42 -4.64 -10.28
CA ALA A 156 12.54 -4.28 -8.86
C ALA A 156 11.28 -4.62 -8.04
N LEU A 157 10.09 -4.47 -8.63
CA LEU A 157 8.82 -4.71 -7.93
C LEU A 157 8.35 -6.16 -8.01
N PHE A 158 8.62 -6.87 -9.10
CA PHE A 158 8.01 -8.15 -9.42
C PHE A 158 9.01 -9.27 -9.74
N GLY A 159 10.32 -9.00 -9.79
CA GLY A 159 11.36 -9.96 -10.19
C GLY A 159 11.72 -11.04 -9.16
N GLY A 160 11.38 -10.86 -7.87
CA GLY A 160 11.66 -11.81 -6.78
C GLY A 160 13.13 -11.83 -6.37
N THR A 161 13.49 -11.64 -5.09
CA THR A 161 13.46 -12.70 -4.05
C THR A 161 13.28 -12.15 -2.63
N THR A 162 13.17 -10.83 -2.45
CA THR A 162 13.09 -10.13 -1.15
C THR A 162 12.00 -9.06 -1.18
N SER A 163 10.78 -9.40 -1.61
CA SER A 163 9.67 -8.46 -1.47
C SER A 163 9.06 -8.62 -0.09
N ALA A 164 8.99 -7.54 0.69
CA ALA A 164 8.30 -7.52 1.98
C ALA A 164 6.83 -8.00 1.86
N ILE A 165 6.26 -7.94 0.66
CA ILE A 165 4.95 -8.52 0.32
C ILE A 165 4.97 -10.05 0.38
N LYS A 166 6.04 -10.70 -0.10
CA LYS A 166 6.20 -12.16 -0.02
C LYS A 166 6.31 -12.60 1.45
N ASP A 167 7.17 -11.97 2.23
CA ASP A 167 7.36 -12.29 3.65
C ASP A 167 6.06 -12.10 4.43
N MET A 168 5.31 -11.04 4.15
CA MET A 168 4.00 -10.83 4.76
C MET A 168 2.96 -11.88 4.34
N LYS A 169 2.97 -12.36 3.09
CA LYS A 169 2.07 -13.45 2.69
C LYS A 169 2.37 -14.70 3.52
N GLU A 170 3.64 -15.03 3.71
CA GLU A 170 4.06 -16.17 4.53
C GLU A 170 3.65 -15.97 6.00
N GLU A 171 3.86 -14.79 6.59
CA GLU A 171 3.40 -14.49 7.95
C GLU A 171 1.87 -14.60 8.10
N ILE A 172 1.10 -14.12 7.12
CA ILE A 172 -0.37 -14.22 7.13
C ILE A 172 -0.80 -15.69 7.01
N HIS A 173 -0.16 -16.48 6.16
CA HIS A 173 -0.44 -17.91 6.04
C HIS A 173 -0.17 -18.65 7.36
N LEU A 174 0.99 -18.42 7.98
CA LEU A 174 1.33 -19.02 9.27
C LEU A 174 0.35 -18.60 10.37
N TRP A 175 -0.13 -17.36 10.37
CA TRP A 175 -1.16 -16.90 11.31
C TRP A 175 -2.51 -17.59 11.07
N MET A 176 -2.93 -17.75 9.80
CA MET A 176 -4.16 -18.46 9.47
C MET A 176 -4.11 -19.91 9.93
N ASP A 177 -2.99 -20.60 9.75
CA ASP A 177 -2.82 -22.00 10.16
C ASP A 177 -2.93 -22.17 11.69
N ARG A 178 -2.41 -21.20 12.47
CA ARG A 178 -2.58 -21.18 13.94
C ARG A 178 -4.02 -20.99 14.40
N LYS A 179 -4.89 -20.42 13.57
CA LYS A 179 -6.31 -20.18 13.87
C LYS A 179 -7.18 -21.43 13.68
N VAL A 180 -6.68 -22.41 12.90
CA VAL A 180 -7.41 -23.65 12.54
C VAL A 180 -7.14 -24.79 13.54
N GLN A 181 -6.04 -24.71 14.29
CA GLN A 181 -5.70 -25.63 15.40
C GLN A 181 -6.48 -25.29 16.68
#